data_AF-A0A0C2CWV2-F1
#
_entry.id   AF-A0A0C2CWV2-F1
#
_cell.length_a   1.000
_cell.length_b   1.000
_cell.length_c   1.000
_cell.angle_alpha   90.00
_cell.angle_beta   90.00
_cell.angle_gamma   90.00
#
_symmetry.space_group_name_H-M   'P 1'
#
loop_
_entity.id
_entity.type
_entity.pdbx_description
1 polymer ?
#
loop_
_entity_poly.entity_id
_entity_poly.type
_entity_poly.pdbx_seq_one_letter_code
_entity_poly.pdbx_strand_id
1 'polypeptide(L)'
;MLALVHGCSDDTTATDTAVTVNPDTGNSNTSSPTTNGDGDGDETADSGEEDGCPPITGCLDLPEEDDPVGCDSEGNCNLVDLLFVIDNSGTMGAEQLNLARNFPLLVQQLEGLQSENGGTGANVNIMVTTTDFGNPLCKPFANHEPESGAPVATACTKRLDRFTGLAQINPPVYEEACTDVCAAPGIEPLNGDLIIHFDDEGDNVPPVPPADINGDGIDDSPVAQALACIGPQGIDGCGYESPLEAMMQALNPLAPWNCDSPGDLAKCPNGGAARPFMREGAVLAVAIITDEADCSVKDYSIMTDNAYFATLDGNKLPSSAICWKAGVTCNGPDANGVYVNCSSNDSADVMQPVERYTDFLNLYVREGLGKEVVMLGILGVPPVTEHNAKSPHEPIAGGVKSLVYRKWRDSDILPEDMMAGIDVDYQQWAFGIGPGCTGQDMQGNITGQAIPPVRVKEVCQSLDYDDKIRCCIESVCDDDFSPALGCLTDVIQNVFTPVE
;
A
#
# COMPACT_ATOMS: atom_id res chain seq x y z
N MET A 1 -20.12 18.05 7.54
CA MET A 1 -19.68 16.89 8.34
C MET A 1 -19.07 15.91 7.36
N LEU A 2 -17.76 15.85 7.33
CA LEU A 2 -17.05 14.68 6.80
C LEU A 2 -17.12 13.64 7.94
N ALA A 3 -17.52 12.39 7.68
CA ALA A 3 -17.30 11.35 8.66
C ALA A 3 -15.81 11.05 8.66
N LEU A 4 -15.11 11.58 9.66
CA LEU A 4 -13.82 11.06 10.05
C LEU A 4 -14.10 9.87 10.97
N VAL A 5 -13.47 8.75 10.66
CA VAL A 5 -13.55 7.47 11.34
C VAL A 5 -13.56 7.70 12.85
N HIS A 6 -14.67 7.36 13.51
CA HIS A 6 -14.81 7.47 14.96
C HIS A 6 -14.18 6.22 15.58
N GLY A 7 -13.20 6.40 16.44
CA GLY A 7 -12.77 5.33 17.33
C GLY A 7 -12.83 5.80 18.78
N CYS A 8 -13.37 4.92 19.62
CA CYS A 8 -13.26 4.83 21.08
C CYS A 8 -13.52 6.07 21.97
N SER A 9 -14.72 6.09 22.61
CA SER A 9 -15.18 6.64 23.93
C SER A 9 -14.51 7.87 24.56
N ASP A 10 -15.18 8.86 25.21
CA ASP A 10 -16.32 8.83 26.14
C ASP A 10 -17.05 10.21 26.23
N ASP A 11 -18.31 10.18 26.68
CA ASP A 11 -19.13 11.22 27.33
C ASP A 11 -19.67 12.52 26.62
N THR A 12 -20.97 12.43 26.29
CA THR A 12 -22.10 13.40 26.34
C THR A 12 -21.90 14.94 26.17
N THR A 13 -22.48 15.50 25.10
CA THR A 13 -23.70 16.37 25.07
C THR A 13 -23.70 17.32 23.84
N ALA A 14 -24.83 17.30 23.11
CA ALA A 14 -25.07 18.09 21.92
C ALA A 14 -25.15 19.61 22.18
N THR A 15 -24.72 20.43 21.20
CA THR A 15 -25.53 21.55 20.66
C THR A 15 -25.01 22.05 19.31
N ASP A 16 -25.94 22.11 18.36
CA ASP A 16 -25.89 22.67 17.02
C ASP A 16 -25.48 24.16 16.98
N THR A 17 -24.70 24.56 15.97
CA THR A 17 -24.87 25.87 15.29
C THR A 17 -24.10 25.92 13.97
N ALA A 18 -24.85 25.95 12.87
CA ALA A 18 -24.36 26.10 11.50
C ALA A 18 -23.87 27.54 11.21
N VAL A 19 -22.76 27.67 10.47
CA VAL A 19 -22.38 28.92 9.79
C VAL A 19 -22.03 28.60 8.33
N THR A 20 -22.86 29.14 7.44
CA THR A 20 -22.70 29.15 5.97
C THR A 20 -21.67 30.19 5.54
N VAL A 21 -20.78 29.85 4.59
CA VAL A 21 -20.06 30.86 3.79
C VAL A 21 -20.10 30.48 2.31
N ASN A 22 -20.57 31.44 1.51
CA ASN A 22 -20.75 31.43 0.06
C ASN A 22 -19.46 31.93 -0.62
N PRO A 23 -19.05 31.42 -1.80
CA PRO A 23 -17.88 31.92 -2.50
C PRO A 23 -18.26 33.06 -3.45
N ASP A 24 -17.44 34.13 -3.49
CA ASP A 24 -17.59 35.19 -4.50
C ASP A 24 -16.25 35.53 -5.18
N THR A 25 -16.28 35.26 -6.48
CA THR A 25 -15.69 35.88 -7.69
C THR A 25 -14.53 36.90 -7.68
N GLY A 26 -13.72 36.85 -8.76
CA GLY A 26 -12.97 38.00 -9.31
C GLY A 26 -11.73 37.63 -10.16
N ASN A 27 -11.88 37.16 -11.40
CA ASN A 27 -11.71 37.89 -12.69
C ASN A 27 -10.27 38.37 -13.03
N SER A 28 -9.58 37.68 -13.95
CA SER A 28 -9.30 38.05 -15.36
C SER A 28 -7.96 38.74 -15.65
N ASN A 29 -7.17 38.18 -16.58
CA ASN A 29 -6.74 38.94 -17.76
C ASN A 29 -6.20 38.03 -18.89
N THR A 30 -6.77 38.28 -20.06
CA THR A 30 -6.48 37.75 -21.39
C THR A 30 -5.28 38.43 -22.05
N SER A 31 -4.53 37.71 -22.91
CA SER A 31 -3.93 38.23 -24.16
C SER A 31 -3.42 37.08 -25.04
N SER A 32 -3.92 36.99 -26.27
CA SER A 32 -3.39 36.24 -27.43
C SER A 32 -3.12 37.24 -28.58
N PRO A 33 -2.73 36.82 -29.80
CA PRO A 33 -1.51 36.13 -30.22
C PRO A 33 -0.79 36.90 -31.36
N THR A 34 0.37 36.45 -31.84
CA THR A 34 0.97 36.91 -33.11
C THR A 34 1.51 35.75 -33.96
N THR A 35 1.38 35.96 -35.26
CA THR A 35 1.39 35.02 -36.39
C THR A 35 2.72 34.95 -37.19
N ASN A 36 2.93 33.77 -37.80
CA ASN A 36 3.49 33.44 -39.14
C ASN A 36 4.95 33.76 -39.55
N GLY A 37 5.58 32.77 -40.22
CA GLY A 37 6.64 33.00 -41.22
C GLY A 37 7.51 31.79 -41.60
N ASP A 38 7.04 31.00 -42.59
CA ASP A 38 7.69 30.32 -43.73
C ASP A 38 9.14 29.76 -43.71
N GLY A 39 9.29 28.56 -44.32
CA GLY A 39 10.56 28.09 -44.90
C GLY A 39 10.55 26.62 -45.37
N ASP A 40 10.14 26.38 -46.62
CA ASP A 40 10.26 25.11 -47.37
C ASP A 40 11.72 24.73 -47.69
N GLY A 41 12.02 23.42 -47.70
CA GLY A 41 13.26 22.83 -48.21
C GLY A 41 13.17 21.31 -48.31
N ASP A 42 12.86 20.83 -49.52
CA ASP A 42 12.76 19.44 -49.96
C ASP A 42 14.15 18.77 -50.14
N GLU A 43 14.31 17.50 -49.75
CA GLU A 43 14.89 16.39 -50.57
C GLU A 43 15.05 15.07 -49.75
N THR A 44 14.18 14.12 -50.08
CA THR A 44 14.28 12.64 -50.19
C THR A 44 15.31 11.78 -49.42
N ALA A 45 14.78 10.67 -48.85
CA ALA A 45 15.34 9.35 -48.46
C ALA A 45 15.03 9.10 -46.97
N ASP A 46 14.51 7.98 -46.49
CA ASP A 46 14.48 6.58 -46.92
C ASP A 46 13.34 5.93 -46.12
N SER A 47 12.76 4.86 -46.64
CA SER A 47 11.70 4.11 -45.94
C SER A 47 12.31 3.32 -44.79
N GLY A 48 12.08 3.77 -43.55
CA GLY A 48 12.29 3.01 -42.33
C GLY A 48 11.04 3.13 -41.46
N GLU A 49 10.52 1.99 -41.03
CA GLU A 49 9.41 1.89 -40.09
C GLU A 49 9.83 2.57 -38.77
N GLU A 50 9.20 3.70 -38.43
CA GLU A 50 9.32 4.30 -37.10
C GLU A 50 8.43 3.50 -36.14
N ASP A 51 9.04 2.52 -35.47
CA ASP A 51 8.52 1.96 -34.23
C ASP A 51 8.38 3.10 -33.20
N GLY A 52 7.15 3.38 -32.80
CA GLY A 52 6.82 4.43 -31.84
C GLY A 52 7.25 4.03 -30.43
N CYS A 53 8.35 4.60 -29.92
CA CYS A 53 8.70 4.51 -28.49
C CYS A 53 7.63 5.24 -27.64
N PRO A 54 7.15 4.66 -26.52
CA PRO A 54 6.23 5.32 -25.60
C PRO A 54 6.89 6.54 -24.91
N PRO A 55 6.13 7.60 -24.59
CA PRO A 55 6.68 8.88 -24.10
C PRO A 55 7.28 8.84 -22.69
N ILE A 56 7.18 7.72 -21.96
CA ILE A 56 7.66 7.56 -20.58
C ILE A 56 8.93 6.70 -20.49
N THR A 57 9.21 5.89 -21.51
CA THR A 57 10.20 4.80 -21.47
C THR A 57 11.21 4.94 -22.60
N GLY A 58 11.80 6.13 -22.76
CA GLY A 58 12.82 6.38 -23.79
C GLY A 58 13.73 5.16 -23.95
N CYS A 59 13.91 4.72 -25.20
CA CYS A 59 14.21 3.33 -25.54
C CYS A 59 15.39 2.78 -24.71
N LEU A 60 15.06 2.03 -23.65
CA LEU A 60 15.99 1.39 -22.72
C LEU A 60 16.52 0.11 -23.39
N ASP A 61 17.83 -0.08 -23.40
CA ASP A 61 18.44 -1.34 -23.82
C ASP A 61 17.97 -2.43 -22.85
N LEU A 62 17.19 -3.39 -23.35
CA LEU A 62 16.73 -4.54 -22.58
C LEU A 62 17.95 -5.36 -22.14
N PRO A 63 17.99 -5.88 -20.89
CA PRO A 63 19.04 -6.81 -20.48
C PRO A 63 19.04 -8.07 -21.35
N GLU A 64 20.21 -8.65 -21.61
CA GLU A 64 20.33 -9.91 -22.33
C GLU A 64 19.73 -11.05 -21.49
N GLU A 65 19.05 -12.04 -22.11
CA GLU A 65 18.32 -13.14 -21.44
C GLU A 65 19.17 -14.07 -20.53
N ASP A 66 20.46 -13.78 -20.34
CA ASP A 66 21.42 -14.61 -19.61
C ASP A 66 21.94 -13.99 -18.29
N ASP A 67 21.48 -12.80 -17.88
CA ASP A 67 21.91 -12.20 -16.62
C ASP A 67 21.27 -12.91 -15.40
N PRO A 68 22.06 -13.26 -14.36
CA PRO A 68 21.55 -13.98 -13.20
C PRO A 68 20.56 -13.10 -12.41
N VAL A 69 19.39 -13.65 -12.13
CA VAL A 69 18.30 -12.96 -11.41
C VAL A 69 18.78 -12.54 -10.03
N GLY A 70 18.48 -11.29 -9.65
CA GLY A 70 18.86 -10.80 -8.34
C GLY A 70 20.32 -10.36 -8.24
N CYS A 71 21.02 -10.22 -9.38
CA CYS A 71 22.38 -9.73 -9.45
C CYS A 71 22.48 -8.43 -10.25
N ASP A 72 23.32 -7.51 -9.78
CA ASP A 72 23.67 -6.30 -10.52
C ASP A 72 24.82 -6.52 -11.52
N SER A 73 25.07 -5.54 -12.38
CA SER A 73 26.17 -5.55 -13.34
C SER A 73 27.58 -5.53 -12.72
N GLU A 74 27.69 -5.27 -11.42
CA GLU A 74 28.94 -5.35 -10.66
C GLU A 74 29.20 -6.77 -10.10
N GLY A 75 28.21 -7.65 -10.18
CA GLY A 75 28.27 -9.04 -9.73
C GLY A 75 27.84 -9.24 -8.27
N ASN A 76 27.20 -8.25 -7.64
CA ASN A 76 26.55 -8.43 -6.34
C ASN A 76 25.22 -9.15 -6.57
N CYS A 77 24.99 -10.25 -5.85
CA CYS A 77 23.81 -11.11 -6.02
C CYS A 77 22.97 -11.15 -4.73
N ASN A 78 21.79 -11.77 -4.81
CA ASN A 78 20.80 -11.87 -3.73
C ASN A 78 20.24 -10.50 -3.31
N LEU A 79 20.14 -9.57 -4.27
CA LEU A 79 19.62 -8.24 -4.03
C LEU A 79 18.08 -8.29 -3.93
N VAL A 80 17.52 -7.81 -2.80
CA VAL A 80 16.07 -7.72 -2.58
C VAL A 80 15.68 -6.30 -2.18
N ASP A 81 14.76 -5.69 -2.91
CA ASP A 81 14.14 -4.41 -2.55
C ASP A 81 12.71 -4.68 -2.08
N LEU A 82 12.43 -4.49 -0.79
CA LEU A 82 11.14 -4.74 -0.17
C LEU A 82 10.44 -3.42 0.21
N LEU A 83 9.30 -3.15 -0.42
CA LEU A 83 8.46 -1.98 -0.15
C LEU A 83 7.27 -2.39 0.71
N PHE A 84 7.09 -1.75 1.85
CA PHE A 84 5.86 -1.78 2.63
C PHE A 84 5.03 -0.52 2.36
N VAL A 85 3.79 -0.71 1.92
CA VAL A 85 2.77 0.34 1.82
C VAL A 85 1.72 0.02 2.88
N ILE A 86 1.76 0.77 3.98
CA ILE A 86 0.97 0.48 5.18
C ILE A 86 -0.12 1.53 5.34
N ASP A 87 -1.34 1.05 5.43
CA ASP A 87 -2.51 1.89 5.66
C ASP A 87 -2.45 2.58 7.02
N ASN A 88 -2.61 3.90 7.02
CA ASN A 88 -2.62 4.74 8.21
C ASN A 88 -4.04 5.21 8.59
N SER A 89 -5.10 4.57 8.08
CA SER A 89 -6.48 4.85 8.45
C SER A 89 -6.73 4.65 9.96
N GLY A 90 -7.82 5.24 10.46
CA GLY A 90 -8.18 5.25 11.88
C GLY A 90 -8.37 3.87 12.52
N THR A 91 -8.62 2.83 11.71
CA THR A 91 -8.93 1.46 12.15
C THR A 91 -7.71 0.55 12.20
N MET A 92 -6.61 0.92 11.53
CA MET A 92 -5.43 0.06 11.31
C MET A 92 -4.52 -0.16 12.52
N GLY A 93 -4.86 0.38 13.70
CA GLY A 93 -3.99 0.35 14.88
C GLY A 93 -3.61 -1.07 15.31
N ALA A 94 -4.60 -1.97 15.41
CA ALA A 94 -4.38 -3.34 15.85
C ALA A 94 -3.59 -4.15 14.81
N GLU A 95 -3.90 -3.94 13.53
CA GLU A 95 -3.28 -4.62 12.40
C GLU A 95 -1.82 -4.17 12.20
N GLN A 96 -1.52 -2.88 12.40
CA GLN A 96 -0.14 -2.38 12.41
C GLN A 96 0.68 -2.98 13.57
N LEU A 97 0.07 -3.15 14.75
CA LEU A 97 0.73 -3.83 15.88
C LEU A 97 1.00 -5.31 15.56
N ASN A 98 0.03 -6.01 14.96
CA ASN A 98 0.20 -7.40 14.54
C ASN A 98 1.31 -7.55 13.50
N LEU A 99 1.34 -6.67 12.50
CA LEU A 99 2.40 -6.60 11.50
C LEU A 99 3.76 -6.36 12.15
N ALA A 100 3.84 -5.40 13.07
CA ALA A 100 5.09 -5.05 13.76
C ALA A 100 5.66 -6.20 14.59
N ARG A 101 4.79 -6.98 15.25
CA ARG A 101 5.18 -8.20 15.99
C ARG A 101 5.70 -9.31 15.09
N ASN A 102 5.35 -9.31 13.81
CA ASN A 102 5.76 -10.32 12.86
C ASN A 102 7.03 -9.95 12.06
N PHE A 103 7.50 -8.69 12.12
CA PHE A 103 8.74 -8.30 11.43
C PHE A 103 9.99 -9.06 11.87
N PRO A 104 10.18 -9.47 13.15
CA PRO A 104 11.32 -10.30 13.50
C PRO A 104 11.39 -11.62 12.73
N LEU A 105 10.25 -12.28 12.51
CA LEU A 105 10.17 -13.49 11.70
C LEU A 105 10.57 -13.20 10.24
N LEU A 106 10.04 -12.13 9.66
CA LEU A 106 10.39 -11.71 8.30
C LEU A 106 11.89 -11.44 8.16
N VAL A 107 12.48 -10.66 9.05
CA VAL A 107 13.91 -10.34 8.99
C VAL A 107 14.75 -11.61 9.13
N GLN A 108 14.39 -12.51 10.05
CA GLN A 108 15.05 -13.81 10.17
C GLN A 108 14.96 -14.64 8.87
N GLN A 109 13.80 -14.65 8.20
CA GLN A 109 13.62 -15.36 6.94
C GLN A 109 14.43 -14.72 5.81
N LEU A 110 14.50 -13.40 5.73
CA LEU A 110 15.29 -12.66 4.75
C LEU A 110 16.80 -12.88 4.94
N GLU A 111 17.29 -12.83 6.19
CA GLU A 111 18.69 -13.16 6.54
C GLU A 111 19.02 -14.63 6.19
N GLY A 112 18.02 -15.51 6.25
CA GLY A 112 18.12 -16.94 5.94
C GLY A 112 18.01 -17.30 4.46
N LEU A 113 17.74 -16.34 3.57
CA LEU A 113 17.61 -16.60 2.13
C LEU A 113 18.90 -17.19 1.55
N GLN A 114 18.70 -18.18 0.67
CA GLN A 114 19.78 -18.89 0.00
C GLN A 114 20.02 -18.33 -1.40
N SER A 115 21.30 -18.17 -1.72
CA SER A 115 21.78 -17.83 -3.06
C SER A 115 21.85 -19.05 -3.97
N GLU A 116 21.72 -18.84 -5.28
CA GLU A 116 22.00 -19.87 -6.32
C GLU A 116 23.39 -20.51 -6.14
N ASN A 117 24.37 -19.75 -5.62
CA ASN A 117 25.74 -20.21 -5.43
C ASN A 117 25.99 -20.88 -4.06
N GLY A 118 24.95 -21.14 -3.27
CA GLY A 118 25.03 -21.82 -1.97
C GLY A 118 25.55 -20.97 -0.81
N GLY A 119 25.60 -19.64 -0.97
CA GLY A 119 25.80 -18.68 0.11
C GLY A 119 24.48 -18.36 0.84
N THR A 120 24.58 -18.01 2.12
CA THR A 120 23.47 -17.49 2.94
C THR A 120 23.67 -16.00 3.14
N GLY A 121 22.59 -15.22 3.11
CA GLY A 121 22.63 -13.78 3.35
C GLY A 121 22.12 -12.98 2.15
N ALA A 122 20.87 -12.51 2.22
CA ALA A 122 20.33 -11.59 1.23
C ALA A 122 20.88 -10.18 1.48
N ASN A 123 21.07 -9.43 0.40
CA ASN A 123 21.39 -8.01 0.46
C ASN A 123 20.08 -7.22 0.29
N VAL A 124 19.53 -6.73 1.39
CA VAL A 124 18.15 -6.27 1.46
C VAL A 124 18.08 -4.77 1.69
N ASN A 125 17.21 -4.11 0.92
CA ASN A 125 16.73 -2.77 1.18
C ASN A 125 15.24 -2.84 1.55
N ILE A 126 14.85 -2.26 2.69
CA ILE A 126 13.45 -2.16 3.11
C ILE A 126 13.03 -0.69 3.16
N MET A 127 12.01 -0.35 2.39
CA MET A 127 11.35 0.96 2.39
C MET A 127 9.95 0.81 2.95
N VAL A 128 9.53 1.78 3.76
CA VAL A 128 8.17 1.85 4.31
C VAL A 128 7.55 3.18 3.90
N THR A 129 6.30 3.16 3.45
CA THR A 129 5.49 4.35 3.17
C THR A 129 4.05 4.12 3.61
N THR A 130 3.21 5.15 3.52
CA THR A 130 1.79 5.09 3.87
C THR A 130 0.91 5.00 2.62
N THR A 131 -0.40 4.84 2.82
CA THR A 131 -1.40 4.94 1.76
C THR A 131 -1.92 6.38 1.55
N ASP A 132 -1.47 7.36 2.35
CA ASP A 132 -1.93 8.74 2.24
C ASP A 132 -1.34 9.44 1.01
N PHE A 133 -2.24 9.83 0.11
CA PHE A 133 -1.94 10.54 -1.14
C PHE A 133 -2.58 11.93 -1.23
N GLY A 134 -3.01 12.49 -0.10
CA GLY A 134 -3.40 13.90 -0.01
C GLY A 134 -4.78 14.21 -0.54
N ASN A 135 -5.80 13.45 -0.12
CA ASN A 135 -7.17 13.70 -0.55
C ASN A 135 -7.66 15.10 -0.10
N PRO A 136 -8.22 15.93 -1.00
CA PRO A 136 -8.66 17.30 -0.68
C PRO A 136 -9.70 17.41 0.45
N LEU A 137 -10.52 16.37 0.67
CA LEU A 137 -11.48 16.35 1.77
C LEU A 137 -10.79 16.29 3.14
N CYS A 138 -9.56 15.80 3.18
CA CYS A 138 -8.81 15.55 4.41
C CYS A 138 -7.97 16.75 4.84
N LYS A 139 -7.60 17.64 3.90
CA LYS A 139 -6.78 18.83 4.16
C LYS A 139 -7.23 19.71 5.35
N PRO A 140 -8.54 19.90 5.63
CA PRO A 140 -8.96 20.68 6.79
C PRO A 140 -8.71 20.01 8.14
N PHE A 141 -8.43 18.70 8.16
CA PHE A 141 -8.35 17.86 9.35
C PHE A 141 -6.98 17.21 9.54
N ALA A 142 -6.24 16.97 8.45
CA ALA A 142 -4.88 16.45 8.49
C ALA A 142 -3.92 17.46 9.16
N ASN A 143 -3.08 16.95 10.04
CA ASN A 143 -2.03 17.69 10.74
C ASN A 143 -0.63 17.43 10.16
N HIS A 144 -0.52 16.59 9.13
CA HIS A 144 0.71 16.26 8.43
C HIS A 144 0.55 16.45 6.91
N GLU A 145 1.68 16.51 6.21
CA GLU A 145 1.70 16.43 4.74
C GLU A 145 1.69 14.95 4.34
N PRO A 146 0.87 14.57 3.34
CA PRO A 146 0.75 13.18 2.91
C PRO A 146 2.10 12.67 2.37
N GLU A 147 2.47 11.44 2.72
CA GLU A 147 3.72 10.84 2.21
C GLU A 147 3.73 10.73 0.69
N SER A 148 2.58 10.44 0.07
CA SER A 148 2.45 10.31 -1.38
C SER A 148 3.48 9.35 -2.01
N GLY A 149 3.77 8.24 -1.32
CA GLY A 149 4.81 7.27 -1.68
C GLY A 149 6.21 7.59 -1.18
N ALA A 150 6.43 8.73 -0.51
CA ALA A 150 7.72 9.04 0.11
C ALA A 150 8.04 8.10 1.27
N PRO A 151 9.33 7.78 1.49
CA PRO A 151 9.75 6.88 2.55
C PRO A 151 9.54 7.51 3.92
N VAL A 152 9.00 6.74 4.84
CA VAL A 152 8.97 7.03 6.27
C VAL A 152 9.99 6.15 6.96
N ALA A 153 11.15 6.73 7.24
CA ALA A 153 12.26 6.04 7.90
C ALA A 153 12.40 6.40 9.39
N THR A 154 11.52 7.25 9.92
CA THR A 154 11.59 7.67 11.33
C THR A 154 10.89 6.67 12.24
N ALA A 155 11.50 6.42 13.40
CA ALA A 155 10.88 5.58 14.42
C ALA A 155 9.52 6.15 14.85
N CYS A 156 8.51 5.29 15.02
CA CYS A 156 7.14 5.65 15.39
C CYS A 156 7.06 6.49 16.68
N THR A 157 8.00 6.29 17.61
CA THR A 157 8.09 7.04 18.87
C THR A 157 8.37 8.53 18.69
N LYS A 158 8.86 8.95 17.50
CA LYS A 158 9.04 10.37 17.14
C LYS A 158 7.79 11.02 16.56
N ARG A 159 6.76 10.22 16.30
CA ARG A 159 5.51 10.60 15.63
C ARG A 159 4.29 10.02 16.34
N LEU A 160 4.35 9.92 17.67
CA LEU A 160 3.26 9.38 18.49
C LEU A 160 1.96 10.17 18.33
N ASP A 161 2.05 11.45 17.97
CA ASP A 161 0.90 12.29 17.65
C ASP A 161 0.09 11.79 16.44
N ARG A 162 0.70 10.96 15.57
CA ARG A 162 0.02 10.29 14.46
C ARG A 162 -0.77 9.06 14.87
N PHE A 163 -0.64 8.58 16.11
CA PHE A 163 -1.42 7.45 16.64
C PHE A 163 -2.74 7.91 17.29
N THR A 164 -3.18 9.12 16.94
CA THR A 164 -4.50 9.65 17.27
C THR A 164 -5.25 9.90 15.98
N GLY A 165 -6.40 9.25 15.79
CA GLY A 165 -7.18 9.38 14.57
C GLY A 165 -7.84 10.76 14.40
N LEU A 166 -8.36 11.01 13.20
CA LEU A 166 -8.81 12.35 12.82
C LEU A 166 -10.25 12.72 13.30
N ALA A 167 -10.89 11.87 14.11
CA ALA A 167 -12.25 12.14 14.60
C ALA A 167 -12.29 13.44 15.44
N GLN A 168 -13.28 14.31 15.17
CA GLN A 168 -13.41 15.60 15.86
C GLN A 168 -13.88 15.47 17.32
N ILE A 169 -14.58 14.37 17.63
CA ILE A 169 -15.12 14.08 18.95
C ILE A 169 -14.59 12.71 19.33
N ASN A 170 -13.85 12.63 20.44
CA ASN A 170 -13.21 11.42 20.95
C ASN A 170 -12.48 10.66 19.83
N PRO A 171 -11.34 11.20 19.35
CA PRO A 171 -10.54 10.51 18.36
C PRO A 171 -10.03 9.18 18.91
N PRO A 172 -9.92 8.13 18.08
CA PRO A 172 -9.25 6.91 18.49
C PRO A 172 -7.81 7.24 18.86
N VAL A 173 -7.30 6.58 19.89
CA VAL A 173 -5.89 6.63 20.26
C VAL A 173 -5.40 5.20 20.36
N TYR A 174 -4.31 4.90 19.66
CA TYR A 174 -3.73 3.56 19.61
C TYR A 174 -2.19 3.62 19.66
N GLU A 175 -1.64 4.36 20.63
CA GLU A 175 -0.19 4.54 20.80
C GLU A 175 0.54 3.23 21.12
N GLU A 176 -0.17 2.22 21.64
CA GLU A 176 0.34 0.88 21.88
C GLU A 176 0.87 0.19 20.60
N ALA A 177 0.31 0.51 19.42
CA ALA A 177 0.85 -0.01 18.16
C ALA A 177 2.31 0.36 17.93
N CYS A 178 2.76 1.48 18.51
CA CYS A 178 4.15 1.87 18.53
C CYS A 178 4.86 1.45 19.82
N THR A 179 4.28 1.78 20.97
CA THR A 179 4.98 1.71 22.26
C THR A 179 5.20 0.29 22.77
N ASP A 180 4.41 -0.69 22.29
CA ASP A 180 4.62 -2.11 22.63
C ASP A 180 5.78 -2.75 21.86
N VAL A 181 6.13 -2.22 20.69
CA VAL A 181 7.14 -2.81 19.78
C VAL A 181 8.41 -1.96 19.66
N CYS A 182 8.35 -0.68 20.04
CA CYS A 182 9.46 0.25 19.91
C CYS A 182 9.88 0.83 21.27
N ALA A 183 10.92 0.25 21.87
CA ALA A 183 11.35 0.56 23.23
C ALA A 183 11.91 1.99 23.42
N ALA A 184 12.44 2.62 22.37
CA ALA A 184 13.08 3.93 22.46
C ALA A 184 13.10 4.68 21.12
N PRO A 185 13.16 6.03 21.14
CA PRO A 185 13.44 6.81 19.93
C PRO A 185 14.87 6.60 19.44
N GLY A 186 15.06 6.76 18.14
CA GLY A 186 16.38 6.68 17.49
C GLY A 186 16.77 5.27 17.06
N ILE A 187 15.85 4.31 17.08
CA ILE A 187 16.02 2.99 16.45
C ILE A 187 15.50 3.11 15.00
N GLU A 188 16.33 3.69 14.15
CA GLU A 188 16.04 4.02 12.74
C GLU A 188 17.35 4.09 11.94
N PRO A 189 17.32 4.06 10.59
CA PRO A 189 18.52 4.19 9.77
C PRO A 189 19.44 5.37 10.13
N LEU A 190 20.74 5.08 10.17
CA LEU A 190 21.77 6.05 10.49
C LEU A 190 21.96 7.07 9.35
N ASN A 191 22.59 8.21 9.68
CA ASN A 191 22.95 9.27 8.74
C ASN A 191 21.78 9.91 7.95
N GLY A 192 20.54 9.66 8.38
CA GLY A 192 19.35 10.15 7.68
C GLY A 192 19.02 9.34 6.42
N ASP A 193 19.51 8.10 6.32
CA ASP A 193 19.09 7.16 5.30
C ASP A 193 17.57 6.96 5.34
N LEU A 194 16.96 6.79 4.18
CA LEU A 194 15.51 6.66 4.03
C LEU A 194 15.04 5.20 3.96
N ILE A 195 15.98 4.27 4.07
CA ILE A 195 15.82 2.84 3.77
C ILE A 195 16.61 2.07 4.83
N ILE A 196 16.01 1.01 5.37
CA ILE A 196 16.74 0.03 6.19
C ILE A 196 17.53 -0.87 5.25
N HIS A 197 18.81 -1.06 5.51
CA HIS A 197 19.70 -1.86 4.70
C HIS A 197 20.48 -2.84 5.56
N PHE A 198 20.59 -4.08 5.11
CA PHE A 198 21.43 -5.10 5.72
C PHE A 198 21.90 -6.14 4.70
N ASP A 199 23.10 -6.65 4.93
CA ASP A 199 23.73 -7.71 4.17
C ASP A 199 24.79 -8.44 5.02
N ASP A 200 25.64 -9.25 4.39
CA ASP A 200 26.73 -9.97 5.06
C ASP A 200 27.83 -9.07 5.64
N GLU A 201 27.94 -7.80 5.19
CA GLU A 201 28.93 -6.85 5.66
C GLU A 201 28.44 -6.03 6.87
N GLY A 202 27.12 -5.94 7.05
CA GLY A 202 26.48 -5.36 8.23
C GLY A 202 25.14 -4.71 7.93
N ASP A 203 24.74 -3.77 8.77
CA ASP A 203 23.48 -3.03 8.66
C ASP A 203 23.69 -1.53 8.84
N ASN A 204 22.69 -0.74 8.46
CA ASN A 204 22.72 0.71 8.61
C ASN A 204 21.93 1.24 9.82
N VAL A 205 21.65 0.41 10.82
CA VAL A 205 20.86 0.80 12.01
C VAL A 205 21.74 0.85 13.25
N PRO A 206 21.37 1.61 14.30
CA PRO A 206 22.18 1.68 15.51
C PRO A 206 22.15 0.36 16.29
N PRO A 207 23.17 0.08 17.11
CA PRO A 207 23.09 -1.01 18.06
C PRO A 207 21.96 -0.74 19.06
N VAL A 208 21.16 -1.78 19.32
CA VAL A 208 19.98 -1.74 20.20
C VAL A 208 20.20 -2.62 21.43
N PRO A 209 19.51 -2.34 22.55
CA PRO A 209 19.43 -3.29 23.65
C PRO A 209 18.71 -4.58 23.20
N PRO A 210 18.96 -5.72 23.88
CA PRO A 210 18.20 -6.93 23.65
C PRO A 210 16.70 -6.72 23.91
N ALA A 211 15.86 -7.15 22.96
CA ALA A 211 14.40 -7.13 23.04
C ALA A 211 13.85 -8.34 22.28
N ASP A 212 12.73 -8.88 22.76
CA ASP A 212 11.98 -9.99 22.17
C ASP A 212 10.57 -9.47 21.86
N ILE A 213 10.39 -8.95 20.65
CA ILE A 213 9.20 -8.24 20.17
C ILE A 213 8.10 -9.25 19.80
N ASN A 214 8.48 -10.38 19.20
CA ASN A 214 7.54 -11.43 18.79
C ASN A 214 7.19 -12.41 19.92
N GLY A 215 7.92 -12.38 21.05
CA GLY A 215 7.69 -13.21 22.23
C GLY A 215 8.13 -14.66 22.08
N ASP A 216 9.03 -14.97 21.15
CA ASP A 216 9.49 -16.33 20.87
C ASP A 216 10.60 -16.81 21.83
N GLY A 217 11.09 -15.91 22.70
CA GLY A 217 12.14 -16.17 23.68
C GLY A 217 13.56 -15.96 23.15
N ILE A 218 13.73 -15.40 21.96
CA ILE A 218 15.00 -15.07 21.32
C ILE A 218 15.07 -13.54 21.17
N ASP A 219 16.24 -12.96 21.45
CA ASP A 219 16.46 -11.53 21.25
C ASP A 219 16.52 -11.21 19.74
N ASP A 220 15.76 -10.20 19.32
CA ASP A 220 15.65 -9.75 17.94
C ASP A 220 16.87 -8.93 17.48
N SER A 221 17.20 -9.06 16.19
CA SER A 221 18.31 -8.32 15.58
C SER A 221 18.04 -6.80 15.56
N PRO A 222 19.10 -5.95 15.48
CA PRO A 222 18.92 -4.51 15.34
C PRO A 222 18.01 -4.10 14.18
N VAL A 223 18.11 -4.83 13.06
CA VAL A 223 17.29 -4.63 11.86
C VAL A 223 15.82 -4.94 12.15
N ALA A 224 15.54 -6.07 12.80
CA ALA A 224 14.18 -6.45 13.21
C ALA A 224 13.55 -5.40 14.13
N GLN A 225 14.30 -4.93 15.14
CA GLN A 225 13.82 -3.87 16.04
C GLN A 225 13.61 -2.54 15.31
N ALA A 226 14.47 -2.17 14.36
CA ALA A 226 14.29 -0.96 13.55
C ALA A 226 13.06 -1.04 12.65
N LEU A 227 12.82 -2.18 12.00
CA LEU A 227 11.63 -2.37 11.18
C LEU A 227 10.36 -2.36 12.04
N ALA A 228 10.37 -2.99 13.22
CA ALA A 228 9.27 -2.91 14.20
C ALA A 228 9.04 -1.50 14.73
N CYS A 229 10.09 -0.67 14.86
CA CYS A 229 9.96 0.74 15.19
C CYS A 229 9.44 1.61 14.04
N ILE A 230 9.73 1.25 12.79
CA ILE A 230 9.36 2.07 11.62
C ILE A 230 7.99 1.70 11.08
N GLY A 231 7.65 0.40 11.08
CA GLY A 231 6.45 -0.14 10.44
C GLY A 231 5.13 0.47 10.91
N PRO A 232 4.88 0.65 12.22
CA PRO A 232 3.72 1.39 12.70
C PRO A 232 3.72 2.83 12.16
N GLN A 233 2.74 3.15 11.31
CA GLN A 233 2.65 4.44 10.61
C GLN A 233 1.87 5.52 11.36
N GLY A 234 1.00 5.10 12.27
CA GLY A 234 -0.04 5.95 12.85
C GLY A 234 -1.41 5.62 12.27
N ILE A 235 -2.45 6.23 12.84
CA ILE A 235 -3.86 6.04 12.51
C ILE A 235 -4.54 7.37 12.16
N ASP A 236 -3.76 8.36 11.75
CA ASP A 236 -4.18 9.72 11.42
C ASP A 236 -4.50 9.92 9.92
N GLY A 237 -4.62 8.83 9.16
CA GLY A 237 -5.15 8.78 7.81
C GLY A 237 -6.66 9.02 7.80
N CYS A 238 -7.17 9.50 6.68
CA CYS A 238 -8.54 10.02 6.59
C CYS A 238 -9.56 9.05 5.98
N GLY A 239 -9.18 7.79 5.74
CA GLY A 239 -10.06 6.76 5.17
C GLY A 239 -10.28 6.91 3.65
N TYR A 240 -9.41 7.67 2.98
CA TYR A 240 -9.38 7.81 1.52
C TYR A 240 -8.03 7.29 1.00
N GLU A 241 -7.77 6.03 1.30
CA GLU A 241 -6.45 5.43 1.18
C GLU A 241 -6.13 5.08 -0.27
N SER A 242 -4.93 5.42 -0.75
CA SER A 242 -4.52 5.22 -2.15
C SER A 242 -3.32 4.28 -2.26
N PRO A 243 -3.43 3.02 -1.81
CA PRO A 243 -2.32 2.07 -1.79
C PRO A 243 -1.67 1.85 -3.15
N LEU A 244 -2.44 1.81 -4.25
CA LEU A 244 -1.86 1.59 -5.58
C LEU A 244 -1.06 2.78 -6.09
N GLU A 245 -1.55 4.01 -5.91
CA GLU A 245 -0.81 5.20 -6.31
C GLU A 245 0.41 5.43 -5.41
N ALA A 246 0.29 5.22 -4.09
CA ALA A 246 1.41 5.30 -3.17
C ALA A 246 2.52 4.29 -3.52
N MET A 247 2.16 3.05 -3.83
CA MET A 247 3.08 2.03 -4.34
C MET A 247 3.82 2.54 -5.59
N MET A 248 3.07 2.99 -6.61
CA MET A 248 3.69 3.43 -7.87
C MET A 248 4.61 4.64 -7.66
N GLN A 249 4.26 5.60 -6.79
CA GLN A 249 5.12 6.74 -6.50
C GLN A 249 6.36 6.35 -5.69
N ALA A 250 6.26 5.44 -4.73
CA ALA A 250 7.42 4.90 -3.99
C ALA A 250 8.45 4.26 -4.93
N LEU A 251 7.96 3.56 -5.95
CA LEU A 251 8.75 2.87 -6.97
C LEU A 251 9.21 3.77 -8.12
N ASN A 252 8.82 5.05 -8.15
CA ASN A 252 9.18 5.97 -9.22
C ASN A 252 10.71 6.15 -9.28
N PRO A 253 11.39 5.77 -10.37
CA PRO A 253 12.85 5.85 -10.44
C PRO A 253 13.38 7.29 -10.43
N LEU A 254 12.53 8.27 -10.72
CA LEU A 254 12.86 9.70 -10.68
C LEU A 254 12.55 10.34 -9.33
N ALA A 255 12.02 9.60 -8.37
CA ALA A 255 11.77 10.13 -7.03
C ALA A 255 13.09 10.52 -6.35
N PRO A 256 13.10 11.51 -5.44
CA PRO A 256 14.33 11.99 -4.79
C PRO A 256 15.13 10.92 -4.02
N TRP A 257 14.46 9.88 -3.51
CA TRP A 257 15.11 8.75 -2.83
C TRP A 257 15.68 7.70 -3.80
N ASN A 258 15.25 7.72 -5.06
CA ASN A 258 15.81 6.87 -6.10
C ASN A 258 16.83 7.63 -6.93
N CYS A 259 16.67 8.93 -7.19
CA CYS A 259 17.47 9.69 -8.15
C CYS A 259 17.93 11.03 -7.59
N ASP A 260 19.24 11.29 -7.63
CA ASP A 260 19.84 12.57 -7.24
C ASP A 260 19.76 13.65 -8.35
N SER A 261 19.39 13.23 -9.57
CA SER A 261 19.43 14.04 -10.79
C SER A 261 18.16 13.89 -11.64
N PRO A 262 16.95 14.15 -11.10
CA PRO A 262 15.67 13.80 -11.75
C PRO A 262 15.41 14.50 -13.10
N GLY A 263 16.16 15.56 -13.43
CA GLY A 263 16.10 16.24 -14.72
C GLY A 263 16.94 15.58 -15.84
N ASP A 264 17.65 14.50 -15.55
CA ASP A 264 18.54 13.79 -16.48
C ASP A 264 18.27 12.28 -16.43
N LEU A 265 17.27 11.83 -17.22
CA LEU A 265 16.77 10.45 -17.21
C LEU A 265 17.88 9.41 -17.42
N ALA A 266 18.90 9.73 -18.20
CA ALA A 266 20.03 8.84 -18.49
C ALA A 266 20.92 8.57 -17.26
N LYS A 267 20.84 9.41 -16.21
CA LYS A 267 21.57 9.21 -14.95
C LYS A 267 20.80 8.42 -13.90
N CYS A 268 19.52 8.14 -14.15
CA CYS A 268 18.65 7.46 -13.21
C CYS A 268 17.85 6.29 -13.81
N PRO A 269 18.43 5.40 -14.63
CA PRO A 269 17.71 4.22 -15.08
C PRO A 269 17.43 3.24 -13.92
N ASN A 270 18.38 3.11 -12.98
CA ASN A 270 18.34 2.14 -11.86
C ASN A 270 18.74 2.77 -10.51
N GLY A 271 18.42 4.05 -10.34
CA GLY A 271 18.77 4.81 -9.16
C GLY A 271 20.08 5.60 -9.28
N GLY A 272 20.03 6.86 -8.86
CA GLY A 272 21.16 7.81 -8.80
C GLY A 272 21.38 8.41 -7.41
N ALA A 273 20.56 8.07 -6.41
CA ALA A 273 20.85 8.41 -5.02
C ALA A 273 21.99 7.55 -4.46
N ALA A 274 22.65 7.99 -3.38
CA ALA A 274 23.77 7.24 -2.77
C ALA A 274 23.38 5.82 -2.32
N ARG A 275 22.10 5.62 -1.93
CA ARG A 275 21.47 4.32 -1.72
C ARG A 275 20.05 4.40 -2.30
N PRO A 276 19.85 4.07 -3.59
CA PRO A 276 18.53 4.07 -4.17
C PRO A 276 17.71 2.90 -3.62
N PHE A 277 16.39 3.06 -3.53
CA PHE A 277 15.52 1.93 -3.20
C PHE A 277 15.44 0.96 -4.38
N MET A 278 15.19 1.46 -5.59
CA MET A 278 15.11 0.66 -6.81
C MET A 278 16.51 0.33 -7.36
N ARG A 279 17.19 -0.67 -6.81
CA ARG A 279 18.56 -1.06 -7.22
C ARG A 279 18.56 -1.89 -8.49
N GLU A 280 19.57 -1.76 -9.33
CA GLU A 280 19.74 -2.64 -10.49
C GLU A 280 19.77 -4.12 -10.09
N GLY A 281 19.15 -5.00 -10.89
CA GLY A 281 19.18 -6.44 -10.67
C GLY A 281 18.35 -6.97 -9.50
N ALA A 282 17.97 -6.13 -8.54
CA ALA A 282 17.27 -6.57 -7.33
C ALA A 282 15.85 -7.08 -7.61
N VAL A 283 15.49 -8.17 -6.93
CA VAL A 283 14.11 -8.66 -6.84
C VAL A 283 13.29 -7.62 -6.10
N LEU A 284 12.22 -7.13 -6.73
CA LEU A 284 11.29 -6.19 -6.12
C LEU A 284 10.16 -6.96 -5.44
N ALA A 285 10.04 -6.79 -4.12
CA ALA A 285 8.94 -7.27 -3.32
C ALA A 285 8.08 -6.09 -2.86
N VAL A 286 6.76 -6.18 -3.05
CA VAL A 286 5.81 -5.15 -2.59
C VAL A 286 4.81 -5.77 -1.62
N ALA A 287 4.75 -5.26 -0.41
CA ALA A 287 3.75 -5.62 0.60
C ALA A 287 2.77 -4.46 0.80
N ILE A 288 1.50 -4.67 0.46
CA ILE A 288 0.41 -3.72 0.72
C ILE A 288 -0.43 -4.26 1.87
N ILE A 289 -0.60 -3.45 2.90
CA ILE A 289 -1.39 -3.78 4.09
C ILE A 289 -2.45 -2.70 4.25
N THR A 290 -3.73 -3.07 4.05
CA THR A 290 -4.85 -2.11 4.08
C THR A 290 -6.17 -2.80 4.41
N ASP A 291 -6.98 -2.14 5.22
CA ASP A 291 -8.36 -2.51 5.51
C ASP A 291 -9.38 -1.71 4.69
N GLU A 292 -8.92 -0.78 3.85
CA GLU A 292 -9.75 0.12 3.05
C GLU A 292 -9.86 -0.28 1.57
N ALA A 293 -10.80 0.35 0.87
CA ALA A 293 -10.88 0.27 -0.59
C ALA A 293 -9.88 1.24 -1.25
N ASP A 294 -9.18 0.80 -2.30
CA ASP A 294 -8.26 1.68 -3.03
C ASP A 294 -8.96 2.91 -3.63
N CYS A 295 -8.51 4.06 -3.16
CA CYS A 295 -8.94 5.39 -3.52
C CYS A 295 -7.91 6.16 -4.35
N SER A 296 -7.15 5.44 -5.20
CA SER A 296 -6.20 6.07 -6.13
C SER A 296 -6.93 6.89 -7.22
N VAL A 297 -7.32 8.10 -6.84
CA VAL A 297 -8.20 9.01 -7.61
C VAL A 297 -7.40 9.79 -8.64
N LYS A 298 -7.91 9.83 -9.87
CA LYS A 298 -7.35 10.62 -10.97
C LYS A 298 -7.93 12.03 -10.99
N ASP A 299 -9.24 12.16 -10.83
CA ASP A 299 -9.95 13.44 -10.80
C ASP A 299 -10.69 13.63 -9.47
N TYR A 300 -10.13 14.49 -8.61
CA TYR A 300 -10.72 14.82 -7.31
C TYR A 300 -12.05 15.57 -7.38
N SER A 301 -12.56 15.94 -8.56
CA SER A 301 -13.91 16.50 -8.70
C SER A 301 -14.99 15.59 -8.10
N ILE A 302 -14.76 14.26 -8.12
CA ILE A 302 -15.68 13.26 -7.53
C ILE A 302 -15.89 13.43 -6.03
N MET A 303 -14.92 14.02 -5.33
CA MET A 303 -14.98 14.28 -3.89
C MET A 303 -16.03 15.34 -3.52
N THR A 304 -16.51 16.09 -4.51
CA THR A 304 -17.55 17.12 -4.35
C THR A 304 -18.81 16.84 -5.16
N ASP A 305 -18.82 15.75 -5.94
CA ASP A 305 -19.92 15.42 -6.83
C ASP A 305 -20.93 14.49 -6.15
N ASN A 306 -22.14 15.04 -5.96
CA ASN A 306 -23.30 14.32 -5.45
C ASN A 306 -23.66 13.05 -6.26
N ALA A 307 -23.18 12.89 -7.50
CA ALA A 307 -23.32 11.65 -8.25
C ALA A 307 -22.61 10.49 -7.58
N TYR A 308 -21.48 10.72 -6.89
CA TYR A 308 -20.66 9.72 -6.21
C TYR A 308 -20.98 9.58 -4.72
N PHE A 309 -21.68 10.53 -4.12
CA PHE A 309 -22.02 10.43 -2.70
C PHE A 309 -23.03 9.31 -2.42
N ALA A 310 -22.82 8.61 -1.31
CA ALA A 310 -23.80 7.72 -0.71
C ALA A 310 -24.88 8.53 0.01
N THR A 311 -26.00 7.90 0.33
CA THR A 311 -27.14 8.55 1.00
C THR A 311 -27.23 8.08 2.45
N LEU A 312 -27.30 9.03 3.38
CA LEU A 312 -27.59 8.81 4.80
C LEU A 312 -28.77 9.71 5.20
N ASP A 313 -29.80 9.14 5.82
CA ASP A 313 -31.01 9.88 6.22
C ASP A 313 -31.65 10.72 5.11
N GLY A 314 -31.58 10.24 3.88
CA GLY A 314 -32.10 10.93 2.69
C GLY A 314 -31.22 12.05 2.13
N ASN A 315 -30.06 12.30 2.74
CA ASN A 315 -29.09 13.31 2.29
C ASN A 315 -27.89 12.64 1.63
N LYS A 316 -27.44 13.20 0.51
CA LYS A 316 -26.19 12.78 -0.14
C LYS A 316 -25.01 13.45 0.56
N LEU A 317 -24.13 12.64 1.15
CA LEU A 317 -22.99 13.10 1.93
C LEU A 317 -21.72 12.35 1.50
N PRO A 318 -20.56 13.02 1.50
CA PRO A 318 -19.29 12.37 1.17
C PRO A 318 -18.86 11.39 2.27
N SER A 319 -18.29 10.27 1.85
CA SER A 319 -17.73 9.20 2.68
C SER A 319 -16.72 8.39 1.84
N SER A 320 -16.00 7.42 2.43
CA SER A 320 -15.05 6.54 1.71
C SER A 320 -15.74 5.69 0.63
N ALA A 321 -17.06 5.51 0.73
CA ALA A 321 -17.92 4.89 -0.29
C ALA A 321 -17.79 5.51 -1.69
N ILE A 322 -17.30 6.75 -1.79
CA ILE A 322 -16.97 7.39 -3.07
C ILE A 322 -16.00 6.53 -3.87
N CYS A 323 -14.93 6.03 -3.23
CA CYS A 323 -13.86 5.27 -3.87
C CYS A 323 -14.39 3.92 -4.37
N TRP A 324 -15.19 3.23 -3.55
CA TRP A 324 -15.89 2.01 -3.97
C TRP A 324 -16.79 2.25 -5.17
N LYS A 325 -17.64 3.27 -5.10
CA LYS A 325 -18.62 3.57 -6.16
C LYS A 325 -17.98 4.06 -7.46
N ALA A 326 -16.87 4.77 -7.37
CA ALA A 326 -16.13 5.25 -8.53
C ALA A 326 -15.29 4.15 -9.16
N GLY A 327 -14.61 3.33 -8.35
CA GLY A 327 -13.59 2.38 -8.80
C GLY A 327 -14.04 0.94 -8.96
N VAL A 328 -15.27 0.58 -8.55
CA VAL A 328 -15.76 -0.81 -8.62
C VAL A 328 -17.11 -0.89 -9.32
N THR A 329 -17.26 -1.88 -10.19
CA THR A 329 -18.54 -2.28 -10.78
C THR A 329 -18.87 -3.72 -10.41
N CYS A 330 -20.14 -4.01 -10.16
CA CYS A 330 -20.62 -5.35 -9.81
C CYS A 330 -21.99 -5.62 -10.42
N ASN A 331 -22.34 -6.89 -10.62
CA ASN A 331 -23.71 -7.32 -10.88
C ASN A 331 -24.48 -7.50 -9.57
N GLY A 332 -25.68 -6.94 -9.49
CA GLY A 332 -26.58 -7.10 -8.35
C GLY A 332 -26.88 -5.78 -7.62
N PRO A 333 -27.26 -5.83 -6.33
CA PRO A 333 -27.28 -7.01 -5.47
C PRO A 333 -28.48 -7.94 -5.75
N ASP A 334 -28.39 -9.19 -5.30
CA ASP A 334 -29.52 -10.12 -5.22
C ASP A 334 -30.46 -9.79 -4.03
N ALA A 335 -31.48 -10.64 -3.79
CA ALA A 335 -32.43 -10.46 -2.70
C ALA A 335 -31.81 -10.55 -1.28
N ASN A 336 -30.60 -11.11 -1.16
CA ASN A 336 -29.84 -11.23 0.08
C ASN A 336 -28.76 -10.14 0.21
N GLY A 337 -28.75 -9.16 -0.70
CA GLY A 337 -27.76 -8.09 -0.69
C GLY A 337 -26.39 -8.50 -1.24
N VAL A 338 -26.27 -9.64 -1.94
CA VAL A 338 -25.00 -10.16 -2.46
C VAL A 338 -24.77 -9.67 -3.89
N TYR A 339 -23.55 -9.22 -4.16
CA TYR A 339 -23.06 -8.82 -5.47
C TYR A 339 -22.17 -9.91 -6.06
N VAL A 340 -22.14 -10.01 -7.39
CA VAL A 340 -21.30 -10.97 -8.12
C VAL A 340 -20.57 -10.26 -9.27
N ASN A 341 -19.51 -10.88 -9.78
CA ASN A 341 -18.69 -10.33 -10.87
C ASN A 341 -18.24 -8.89 -10.58
N CYS A 342 -17.76 -8.65 -9.36
CA CYS A 342 -17.17 -7.37 -9.00
C CYS A 342 -15.78 -7.25 -9.62
N SER A 343 -15.53 -6.16 -10.34
CA SER A 343 -14.24 -5.84 -10.95
C SER A 343 -13.95 -4.34 -10.84
N SER A 344 -12.70 -3.94 -11.13
CA SER A 344 -12.36 -2.54 -11.33
C SER A 344 -13.27 -1.88 -12.38
N ASN A 345 -13.52 -0.59 -12.19
CA ASN A 345 -14.30 0.24 -13.10
C ASN A 345 -13.52 1.47 -13.54
N ASP A 346 -13.00 1.40 -14.76
CA ASP A 346 -12.23 2.48 -15.37
C ASP A 346 -13.08 3.34 -16.32
N SER A 347 -14.37 3.03 -16.48
CA SER A 347 -15.23 3.62 -17.53
C SER A 347 -15.50 5.12 -17.36
N ALA A 348 -15.43 5.61 -16.13
CA ALA A 348 -15.71 7.01 -15.81
C ALA A 348 -14.48 7.92 -15.90
N ASP A 349 -13.27 7.35 -16.05
CA ASP A 349 -11.98 8.07 -16.09
C ASP A 349 -11.74 9.02 -14.89
N VAL A 350 -12.28 8.67 -13.72
CA VAL A 350 -12.15 9.45 -12.46
C VAL A 350 -11.21 8.80 -11.45
N MET A 351 -11.03 7.49 -11.52
CA MET A 351 -10.00 6.74 -10.80
C MET A 351 -8.83 6.52 -11.75
N GLN A 352 -7.62 6.36 -11.22
CA GLN A 352 -6.51 5.86 -12.03
C GLN A 352 -6.87 4.46 -12.53
N PRO A 353 -6.74 4.15 -13.83
CA PRO A 353 -7.11 2.84 -14.33
C PRO A 353 -6.20 1.76 -13.72
N VAL A 354 -6.73 0.57 -13.45
CA VAL A 354 -5.93 -0.53 -12.89
C VAL A 354 -4.77 -0.92 -13.82
N GLU A 355 -5.00 -0.81 -15.14
CA GLU A 355 -3.99 -1.02 -16.19
C GLU A 355 -2.72 -0.18 -15.98
N ARG A 356 -2.84 1.04 -15.42
CA ARG A 356 -1.68 1.88 -15.09
C ARG A 356 -0.68 1.17 -14.17
N TYR A 357 -1.19 0.44 -13.18
CA TYR A 357 -0.37 -0.23 -12.17
C TYR A 357 0.12 -1.58 -12.68
N THR A 358 -0.72 -2.32 -13.40
CA THR A 358 -0.31 -3.59 -13.99
C THR A 358 0.75 -3.39 -15.07
N ASP A 359 0.63 -2.36 -15.91
CA ASP A 359 1.62 -2.03 -16.94
C ASP A 359 2.92 -1.53 -16.31
N PHE A 360 2.83 -0.74 -15.24
CA PHE A 360 4.01 -0.30 -14.52
C PHE A 360 4.80 -1.48 -13.95
N LEU A 361 4.15 -2.43 -13.26
CA LEU A 361 4.85 -3.57 -12.67
C LEU A 361 5.31 -4.58 -13.73
N ASN A 362 4.45 -4.95 -14.68
CA ASN A 362 4.74 -6.01 -15.65
C ASN A 362 5.61 -5.53 -16.83
N LEU A 363 5.29 -4.37 -17.41
CA LEU A 363 5.96 -3.89 -18.63
C LEU A 363 7.14 -3.00 -18.30
N TYR A 364 6.99 -2.05 -17.38
CA TYR A 364 8.08 -1.14 -17.04
C TYR A 364 9.10 -1.78 -16.10
N VAL A 365 8.70 -2.25 -14.93
CA VAL A 365 9.64 -2.79 -13.94
C VAL A 365 10.17 -4.16 -14.38
N ARG A 366 9.29 -5.11 -14.71
CA ARG A 366 9.75 -6.46 -15.03
C ARG A 366 10.41 -6.57 -16.40
N GLU A 367 9.71 -6.19 -17.46
CA GLU A 367 10.26 -6.29 -18.82
C GLU A 367 11.28 -5.18 -19.12
N GLY A 368 10.96 -3.94 -18.74
CA GLY A 368 11.81 -2.77 -19.05
C GLY A 368 13.07 -2.65 -18.20
N LEU A 369 13.02 -2.99 -16.90
CA LEU A 369 14.18 -2.96 -16.00
C LEU A 369 14.78 -4.36 -15.73
N GLY A 370 14.19 -5.42 -16.28
CA GLY A 370 14.64 -6.80 -16.06
C GLY A 370 14.50 -7.30 -14.63
N LYS A 371 13.62 -6.70 -13.82
CA LYS A 371 13.45 -7.04 -12.41
C LYS A 371 12.38 -8.10 -12.20
N GLU A 372 12.63 -9.05 -11.32
CA GLU A 372 11.56 -9.91 -10.83
C GLU A 372 10.67 -9.16 -9.83
N VAL A 373 9.35 -9.28 -9.98
CA VAL A 373 8.37 -8.57 -9.14
C VAL A 373 7.50 -9.60 -8.42
N VAL A 374 7.40 -9.45 -7.10
CA VAL A 374 6.55 -10.26 -6.23
C VAL A 374 5.71 -9.33 -5.35
N MET A 375 4.51 -9.77 -4.99
CA MET A 375 3.58 -8.96 -4.22
C MET A 375 2.92 -9.76 -3.10
N LEU A 376 2.80 -9.14 -1.93
CA LEU A 376 1.98 -9.58 -0.82
C LEU A 376 0.87 -8.55 -0.60
N GLY A 377 -0.37 -9.00 -0.58
CA GLY A 377 -1.49 -8.24 -0.06
C GLY A 377 -1.96 -8.82 1.27
N ILE A 378 -1.87 -8.05 2.35
CA ILE A 378 -2.62 -8.31 3.58
C ILE A 378 -3.85 -7.41 3.53
N LEU A 379 -4.96 -7.96 3.06
CA LEU A 379 -6.11 -7.18 2.56
C LEU A 379 -7.43 -7.64 3.18
N GLY A 380 -8.52 -6.91 2.92
CA GLY A 380 -9.88 -7.24 3.38
C GLY A 380 -10.52 -8.48 2.74
N VAL A 381 -9.90 -9.64 2.90
CA VAL A 381 -10.39 -10.97 2.51
C VAL A 381 -10.64 -11.81 3.75
N PRO A 382 -11.58 -12.77 3.77
CA PRO A 382 -11.77 -13.65 4.92
C PRO A 382 -10.48 -14.37 5.34
N PRO A 383 -10.31 -14.76 6.62
CA PRO A 383 -9.20 -15.57 7.07
C PRO A 383 -8.90 -16.77 6.16
N VAL A 384 -7.62 -17.02 5.90
CA VAL A 384 -7.18 -18.19 5.16
C VAL A 384 -7.26 -19.42 6.05
N THR A 385 -7.94 -20.46 5.60
CA THR A 385 -8.22 -21.65 6.41
C THR A 385 -7.31 -22.83 6.07
N GLU A 386 -6.63 -22.77 4.92
CA GLU A 386 -5.71 -23.80 4.46
C GLU A 386 -4.72 -23.21 3.44
N HIS A 387 -3.44 -23.52 3.61
CA HIS A 387 -2.35 -23.17 2.70
C HIS A 387 -1.82 -24.41 1.97
N ASN A 388 -1.22 -24.21 0.81
CA ASN A 388 -0.52 -25.29 0.11
C ASN A 388 0.60 -25.82 1.02
N ALA A 389 0.78 -27.15 1.07
CA ALA A 389 1.84 -27.77 1.86
C ALA A 389 3.23 -27.63 1.23
N LYS A 390 3.30 -27.12 0.00
CA LYS A 390 4.54 -26.85 -0.72
C LYS A 390 4.71 -25.34 -0.88
N SER A 391 5.97 -24.91 -0.92
CA SER A 391 6.35 -23.55 -1.33
C SER A 391 5.67 -23.17 -2.66
N PRO A 392 5.11 -21.95 -2.80
CA PRO A 392 5.21 -20.82 -1.86
C PRO A 392 4.19 -20.78 -0.70
N HIS A 393 3.56 -21.92 -0.37
CA HIS A 393 2.54 -22.03 0.67
C HIS A 393 1.36 -21.09 0.44
N GLU A 394 0.92 -20.94 -0.80
CA GLU A 394 -0.18 -20.05 -1.15
C GLU A 394 -1.51 -20.46 -0.48
N PRO A 395 -2.44 -19.52 -0.27
CA PRO A 395 -3.80 -19.83 0.18
C PRO A 395 -4.56 -20.77 -0.77
N ILE A 396 -5.02 -21.92 -0.26
CA ILE A 396 -5.82 -22.89 -1.03
C ILE A 396 -7.28 -22.98 -0.58
N ALA A 397 -7.64 -22.52 0.63
CA ALA A 397 -9.02 -22.37 1.11
C ALA A 397 -9.15 -21.15 2.02
N GLY A 398 -10.38 -20.63 2.23
CA GLY A 398 -10.55 -19.33 2.90
C GLY A 398 -10.21 -18.17 1.97
N GLY A 399 -9.71 -17.05 2.51
CA GLY A 399 -9.10 -15.97 1.73
C GLY A 399 -9.98 -15.44 0.59
N VAL A 400 -9.33 -15.09 -0.52
CA VAL A 400 -9.97 -14.67 -1.76
C VAL A 400 -11.04 -15.65 -2.25
N LYS A 401 -10.86 -16.97 -2.06
CA LYS A 401 -11.81 -18.00 -2.51
C LYS A 401 -13.13 -17.98 -1.72
N SER A 402 -13.11 -17.43 -0.51
CA SER A 402 -14.28 -17.29 0.36
C SER A 402 -14.83 -15.87 0.42
N LEU A 403 -14.21 -14.92 -0.30
CA LEU A 403 -14.62 -13.53 -0.34
C LEU A 403 -16.01 -13.37 -0.95
N VAL A 404 -16.89 -12.66 -0.25
CA VAL A 404 -18.25 -12.36 -0.69
C VAL A 404 -18.47 -10.86 -0.68
N TYR A 405 -18.78 -10.29 -1.85
CA TYR A 405 -19.21 -8.90 -1.97
C TYR A 405 -20.68 -8.79 -1.60
N ARG A 406 -21.00 -8.02 -0.57
CA ARG A 406 -22.38 -7.91 -0.06
C ARG A 406 -22.60 -6.59 0.64
N LYS A 407 -23.87 -6.23 0.86
CA LYS A 407 -24.24 -5.14 1.77
C LYS A 407 -23.87 -5.47 3.22
N TRP A 408 -23.75 -4.41 4.01
CA TRP A 408 -23.69 -4.49 5.48
C TRP A 408 -24.93 -5.18 6.04
N ARG A 409 -24.76 -5.85 7.18
CA ARG A 409 -25.79 -6.58 7.93
C ARG A 409 -25.66 -6.26 9.40
N ASP A 410 -26.73 -6.47 10.16
CA ASP A 410 -26.73 -6.24 11.62
C ASP A 410 -25.65 -7.06 12.33
N SER A 411 -25.30 -8.23 11.79
CA SER A 411 -24.24 -9.10 12.31
C SER A 411 -22.83 -8.57 12.14
N ASP A 412 -22.64 -7.57 11.28
CA ASP A 412 -21.33 -6.99 10.99
C ASP A 412 -21.01 -5.80 11.89
N ILE A 413 -22.01 -5.24 12.57
CA ILE A 413 -21.84 -4.05 13.40
C ILE A 413 -21.09 -4.46 14.67
N LEU A 414 -19.94 -3.81 14.89
CA LEU A 414 -19.10 -4.09 16.05
C LEU A 414 -19.81 -3.66 17.34
N PRO A 415 -19.54 -4.34 18.48
CA PRO A 415 -20.14 -3.95 19.76
C PRO A 415 -19.88 -2.47 20.11
N GLU A 416 -18.67 -1.94 19.87
CA GLU A 416 -18.38 -0.52 20.06
C GLU A 416 -19.22 0.40 19.16
N ASP A 417 -19.38 0.05 17.89
CA ASP A 417 -20.20 0.80 16.93
C ASP A 417 -21.65 0.86 17.37
N MET A 418 -22.21 -0.29 17.80
CA MET A 418 -23.56 -0.35 18.35
C MET A 418 -23.71 0.57 19.57
N MET A 419 -22.69 0.62 20.44
CA MET A 419 -22.69 1.50 21.61
C MET A 419 -22.58 2.99 21.23
N ALA A 420 -21.89 3.29 20.13
CA ALA A 420 -21.82 4.63 19.54
C ALA A 420 -23.08 5.02 18.76
N GLY A 421 -24.05 4.11 18.61
CA GLY A 421 -25.27 4.34 17.83
C GLY A 421 -25.06 4.26 16.32
N ILE A 422 -23.97 3.64 15.88
CA ILE A 422 -23.68 3.32 14.49
C ILE A 422 -24.47 2.07 14.12
N ASP A 423 -25.16 2.11 12.97
CA ASP A 423 -25.97 1.02 12.46
C ASP A 423 -25.57 0.62 11.03
N VAL A 424 -26.30 -0.34 10.48
CA VAL A 424 -26.08 -0.87 9.12
C VAL A 424 -26.20 0.20 8.04
N ASP A 425 -27.13 1.14 8.19
CA ASP A 425 -27.35 2.20 7.19
C ASP A 425 -26.19 3.21 7.24
N TYR A 426 -25.68 3.52 8.43
CA TYR A 426 -24.47 4.32 8.60
C TYR A 426 -23.25 3.64 7.97
N GLN A 427 -22.98 2.37 8.29
CA GLN A 427 -21.82 1.67 7.74
C GLN A 427 -21.90 1.49 6.22
N GLN A 428 -23.11 1.21 5.71
CA GLN A 428 -23.37 1.13 4.28
C GLN A 428 -23.18 2.47 3.57
N TRP A 429 -23.50 3.59 4.24
CA TRP A 429 -23.18 4.92 3.75
C TRP A 429 -21.68 5.21 3.82
N ALA A 430 -21.00 4.84 4.90
CA ALA A 430 -19.60 5.11 5.13
C ALA A 430 -18.73 4.45 4.06
N PHE A 431 -18.88 3.15 3.84
CA PHE A 431 -17.97 2.37 2.99
C PHE A 431 -18.53 1.95 1.62
N GLY A 432 -19.86 2.00 1.43
CA GLY A 432 -20.50 1.67 0.15
C GLY A 432 -20.62 0.17 -0.15
N ILE A 433 -19.92 -0.68 0.60
CA ILE A 433 -20.00 -2.14 0.57
C ILE A 433 -19.79 -2.69 1.98
N GLY A 434 -20.41 -3.83 2.28
CA GLY A 434 -20.17 -4.58 3.52
C GLY A 434 -18.76 -5.16 3.60
N PRO A 435 -18.32 -5.56 4.80
CA PRO A 435 -16.96 -6.01 5.02
C PRO A 435 -16.64 -7.28 4.23
N GLY A 436 -15.43 -7.32 3.69
CA GLY A 436 -14.83 -8.50 3.08
C GLY A 436 -14.36 -9.50 4.13
N CYS A 437 -13.94 -9.01 5.30
CA CYS A 437 -13.68 -9.83 6.47
C CYS A 437 -14.06 -9.14 7.77
N THR A 438 -14.31 -9.98 8.77
CA THR A 438 -14.34 -9.60 10.18
C THR A 438 -13.71 -10.76 10.91
N GLY A 439 -12.54 -10.51 11.51
CA GLY A 439 -11.75 -11.53 12.19
C GLY A 439 -12.10 -11.63 13.66
N GLN A 440 -11.85 -12.80 14.23
CA GLN A 440 -12.00 -13.05 15.66
C GLN A 440 -10.86 -13.94 16.17
N ASP A 441 -10.31 -13.58 17.32
CA ASP A 441 -9.34 -14.42 18.01
C ASP A 441 -10.03 -15.65 18.63
N MET A 442 -9.24 -16.57 19.21
CA MET A 442 -9.76 -17.75 19.90
C MET A 442 -10.66 -17.43 21.13
N GLN A 443 -10.63 -16.20 21.64
CA GLN A 443 -11.47 -15.73 22.74
C GLN A 443 -12.75 -15.05 22.25
N GLY A 444 -12.89 -14.85 20.94
CA GLY A 444 -14.01 -14.17 20.28
C GLY A 444 -13.88 -12.65 20.27
N ASN A 445 -12.72 -12.09 20.59
CA ASN A 445 -12.46 -10.66 20.42
C ASN A 445 -12.25 -10.37 18.93
N ILE A 446 -12.74 -9.22 18.47
CA ILE A 446 -12.57 -8.80 17.08
C ILE A 446 -11.10 -8.45 16.85
N THR A 447 -10.52 -9.00 15.79
CA THR A 447 -9.10 -8.81 15.44
C THR A 447 -8.92 -7.82 14.29
N GLY A 448 -9.98 -7.56 13.53
CA GLY A 448 -10.02 -6.58 12.46
C GLY A 448 -11.31 -6.68 11.66
N GLN A 449 -11.65 -5.61 10.93
CA GLN A 449 -12.76 -5.58 9.97
C GLN A 449 -12.34 -4.73 8.77
N ALA A 450 -12.49 -5.28 7.56
CA ALA A 450 -11.91 -4.66 6.37
C ALA A 450 -12.81 -4.76 5.14
N ILE A 451 -12.63 -3.82 4.23
CA ILE A 451 -13.38 -3.67 2.99
C ILE A 451 -12.78 -4.56 1.88
N PRO A 452 -13.62 -5.18 1.01
CA PRO A 452 -13.13 -6.03 -0.06
C PRO A 452 -12.14 -5.32 -1.03
N PRO A 453 -10.94 -5.87 -1.29
CA PRO A 453 -9.87 -5.14 -1.97
C PRO A 453 -9.88 -5.33 -3.50
N VAL A 454 -10.99 -5.03 -4.19
CA VAL A 454 -11.19 -5.39 -5.61
C VAL A 454 -10.01 -4.99 -6.51
N ARG A 455 -9.59 -3.72 -6.47
CA ARG A 455 -8.57 -3.17 -7.38
C ARG A 455 -7.16 -3.65 -7.02
N VAL A 456 -6.80 -3.65 -5.73
CA VAL A 456 -5.49 -4.16 -5.27
C VAL A 456 -5.34 -5.65 -5.58
N LYS A 457 -6.40 -6.44 -5.37
CA LYS A 457 -6.44 -7.86 -5.73
C LYS A 457 -6.19 -8.07 -7.22
N GLU A 458 -6.81 -7.29 -8.10
CA GLU A 458 -6.59 -7.39 -9.55
C GLU A 458 -5.15 -7.05 -9.96
N VAL A 459 -4.54 -6.01 -9.38
CA VAL A 459 -3.13 -5.68 -9.62
C VAL A 459 -2.23 -6.83 -9.19
N CYS A 460 -2.42 -7.33 -7.98
CA CYS A 460 -1.62 -8.41 -7.43
C CYS A 460 -1.73 -9.68 -8.29
N GLN A 461 -2.95 -10.13 -8.60
CA GLN A 461 -3.18 -11.33 -9.42
C GLN A 461 -2.69 -11.19 -10.86
N SER A 462 -2.45 -9.97 -11.37
CA SER A 462 -1.88 -9.76 -12.71
C SER A 462 -0.41 -10.21 -12.82
N LEU A 463 0.27 -10.39 -11.69
CA LEU A 463 1.67 -10.83 -11.64
C LEU A 463 1.80 -12.36 -11.76
N ASP A 464 0.73 -13.11 -11.48
CA ASP A 464 0.74 -14.57 -11.51
C ASP A 464 0.84 -15.12 -12.95
N TYR A 465 1.55 -16.23 -13.10
CA TYR A 465 1.60 -17.03 -14.33
C TYR A 465 0.75 -18.29 -14.18
N ASP A 466 0.49 -18.98 -15.30
CA ASP A 466 -0.26 -20.25 -15.30
C ASP A 466 0.35 -21.34 -14.38
N ASP A 467 1.66 -21.28 -14.11
CA ASP A 467 2.42 -22.26 -13.34
C ASP A 467 3.21 -21.67 -12.15
N LYS A 468 3.18 -20.35 -11.94
CA LYS A 468 3.96 -19.68 -10.88
C LYS A 468 3.15 -18.58 -10.21
N ILE A 469 3.11 -18.64 -8.89
CA ILE A 469 2.48 -17.60 -8.06
C ILE A 469 3.53 -16.54 -7.74
N ARG A 470 3.18 -15.29 -8.00
CA ARG A 470 3.96 -14.09 -7.68
C ARG A 470 3.21 -13.19 -6.71
N CYS A 471 1.92 -13.45 -6.50
CA CYS A 471 1.05 -12.71 -5.61
C CYS A 471 0.47 -13.60 -4.50
N CYS A 472 0.78 -13.27 -3.24
CA CYS A 472 0.11 -13.83 -2.07
C CYS A 472 -0.96 -12.85 -1.59
N ILE A 473 -2.18 -13.31 -1.28
CA ILE A 473 -3.24 -12.49 -0.67
C ILE A 473 -3.78 -13.16 0.58
N GLU A 474 -3.55 -12.51 1.71
CA GLU A 474 -3.89 -12.96 3.06
C GLU A 474 -4.85 -11.97 3.73
N SER A 475 -5.46 -12.39 4.83
CA SER A 475 -6.44 -11.56 5.54
C SER A 475 -5.75 -10.54 6.44
N VAL A 476 -6.12 -9.27 6.28
CA VAL A 476 -5.80 -8.22 7.26
C VAL A 476 -6.56 -8.40 8.57
N CYS A 477 -7.61 -9.23 8.57
CA CYS A 477 -8.38 -9.55 9.77
C CYS A 477 -7.79 -10.72 10.57
N ASP A 478 -6.68 -11.34 10.14
CA ASP A 478 -6.03 -12.41 10.91
C ASP A 478 -5.33 -11.86 12.17
N ASP A 479 -5.29 -12.66 13.24
CA ASP A 479 -4.60 -12.32 14.49
C ASP A 479 -3.09 -12.63 14.45
N ASP A 480 -2.62 -13.24 13.37
CA ASP A 480 -1.22 -13.57 13.12
C ASP A 480 -0.91 -13.46 11.62
N PHE A 481 0.06 -12.60 11.28
CA PHE A 481 0.53 -12.41 9.91
C PHE A 481 1.73 -13.29 9.54
N SER A 482 2.16 -14.20 10.41
CA SER A 482 3.25 -15.14 10.11
C SER A 482 3.05 -15.95 8.82
N PRO A 483 1.84 -16.43 8.45
CA PRO A 483 1.64 -17.12 7.17
C PRO A 483 1.85 -16.19 5.97
N ALA A 484 1.44 -14.93 6.09
CA ALA A 484 1.58 -13.93 5.04
C ALA A 484 3.03 -13.60 4.74
N LEU A 485 3.83 -13.39 5.80
CA LEU A 485 5.27 -13.12 5.64
C LEU A 485 6.01 -14.37 5.15
N GLY A 486 5.61 -15.56 5.59
CA GLY A 486 6.12 -16.82 5.06
C GLY A 486 5.89 -16.96 3.55
N CYS A 487 4.66 -16.74 3.08
CA CYS A 487 4.33 -16.78 1.65
C CYS A 487 5.20 -15.79 0.85
N LEU A 488 5.34 -14.55 1.33
CA LEU A 488 6.20 -13.55 0.70
C LEU A 488 7.66 -14.03 0.59
N THR A 489 8.25 -14.49 1.69
CA THR A 489 9.65 -14.93 1.67
C THR A 489 9.89 -16.18 0.84
N ASP A 490 8.90 -17.07 0.76
CA ASP A 490 8.99 -18.27 -0.08
C ASP A 490 8.86 -17.93 -1.57
N VAL A 491 7.98 -16.98 -1.93
CA VAL A 491 7.94 -16.46 -3.31
C VAL A 491 9.28 -15.82 -3.67
N ILE A 492 9.87 -15.00 -2.78
CA ILE A 492 11.20 -14.41 -2.97
C ILE A 492 12.26 -15.51 -3.14
N GLN A 493 12.28 -16.52 -2.26
CA GLN A 493 13.23 -17.63 -2.35
C GLN A 493 13.09 -18.40 -3.66
N ASN A 494 11.86 -18.64 -4.14
CA ASN A 494 11.61 -19.32 -5.41
C ASN A 494 12.10 -18.52 -6.62
N VAL A 495 12.26 -17.20 -6.49
CA VAL A 495 12.89 -16.35 -7.51
C VAL A 495 14.39 -16.65 -7.60
N PHE A 496 15.07 -16.72 -6.47
CA PHE A 496 16.50 -17.00 -6.40
C PHE A 496 16.84 -18.47 -6.65
N THR A 497 16.06 -19.39 -6.11
CA THR A 497 16.34 -20.82 -6.25
C THR A 497 15.01 -21.56 -6.15
N PRO A 498 14.46 -22.08 -7.26
CA PRO A 498 13.21 -22.81 -7.22
C PRO A 498 13.30 -23.97 -6.23
N VAL A 499 12.47 -23.96 -5.19
CA VAL A 499 12.41 -25.05 -4.21
C VAL A 499 11.61 -26.21 -4.85
N GLU A 500 12.19 -27.42 -4.94
CA GLU A 500 11.56 -28.61 -5.56
C GLU A 500 10.35 -29.17 -4.80
#